data_AF-A0A9Q1BWW1-F1
#
_entry.id   AF-A0A9Q1BWW1-F1
#
_cell.length_a   1.000
_cell.length_b   1.000
_cell.length_c   1.000
_cell.angle_alpha   90.00
_cell.angle_beta   90.00
_cell.angle_gamma   90.00
#
_symmetry.space_group_name_H-M   'P 1'
#
loop_
_entity.id
_entity.type
_entity.pdbx_description
1 polymer ?
#
loop_
_entity_poly.entity_id
_entity_poly.type
_entity_poly.pdbx_seq_one_letter_code
_entity_poly.pdbx_strand_id
1 'polypeptide(L)' 'MLGQKTGVAKRIQETQPKAHPTHCHAHSLSLRVKDATTRIKLLSDTMDTAREIATLIKYSLKREHVLGGTKQILHNIT' A
#
# COMPACT_ATOMS: atom_id res chain seq x y z
N MET A 1 -15.74 2.90 -4.30
CA MET A 1 -15.04 3.99 -3.58
C MET A 1 -15.93 4.46 -2.45
N LEU A 2 -15.73 3.93 -1.24
CA LEU A 2 -16.61 4.14 -0.07
C LEU A 2 -16.19 5.33 0.82
N GLY A 3 -14.94 5.80 0.67
CA GLY A 3 -14.32 6.76 1.60
C GLY A 3 -14.84 8.20 1.55
N GLN A 4 -15.70 8.57 0.59
CA GLN A 4 -16.33 9.90 0.58
C GLN A 4 -17.44 10.00 1.65
N LYS A 5 -18.13 8.88 1.94
CA LYS A 5 -19.26 8.84 2.88
C LYS A 5 -18.87 8.31 4.26
N THR A 6 -17.67 7.76 4.41
CA THR A 6 -17.19 7.14 5.66
C THR A 6 -15.70 7.44 5.91
N GLY A 7 -15.29 7.41 7.17
CA GLY A 7 -13.88 7.53 7.55
C GLY A 7 -13.35 8.97 7.62
N VAL A 8 -12.09 9.16 7.22
CA VAL A 8 -11.33 10.41 7.43
C VAL A 8 -11.94 11.59 6.68
N ALA A 9 -12.44 11.40 5.46
CA ALA A 9 -13.03 12.48 4.67
C ALA A 9 -14.27 13.07 5.34
N LYS A 10 -15.11 12.22 5.97
CA LYS A 10 -16.29 12.66 6.73
C LYS A 10 -15.89 13.52 7.93
N ARG A 11 -14.89 13.08 8.70
CA ARG A 11 -14.37 13.84 9.86
C ARG A 11 -13.78 15.20 9.46
N ILE A 12 -13.07 15.24 8.33
CA ILE A 12 -12.53 16.50 7.78
C ILE A 12 -13.67 17.45 7.43
N GLN A 13 -14.73 16.95 6.79
CA GLN A 13 -15.87 17.75 6.38
C GLN A 13 -16.76 18.20 7.56
N GLU A 14 -16.87 17.38 8.62
CA GLU A 14 -17.52 17.75 9.88
C GLU A 14 -16.74 18.85 10.63
N THR A 15 -15.41 18.83 10.55
CA THR A 15 -14.54 19.84 11.21
C THR A 15 -14.45 21.14 10.41
N GLN A 16 -14.37 21.04 9.08
CA GLN A 16 -14.31 22.18 8.17
C GLN A 16 -15.31 21.97 7.01
N PRO A 17 -16.55 22.47 7.15
CA PRO A 17 -17.60 22.28 6.14
C PRO A 17 -17.26 22.84 4.75
N LYS A 18 -16.35 23.82 4.69
CA LYS A 18 -15.90 24.42 3.42
C LYS A 18 -14.82 23.60 2.71
N ALA A 19 -14.27 22.57 3.35
CA ALA A 19 -13.25 21.73 2.72
C ALA A 19 -13.83 20.97 1.54
N HIS A 20 -13.21 21.10 0.37
CA HIS A 20 -13.58 20.34 -0.83
C HIS A 20 -12.73 19.07 -0.91
N PRO A 21 -13.33 17.87 -0.76
CA PRO A 21 -12.60 16.64 -0.95
C PRO A 21 -12.28 16.45 -2.43
N THR A 22 -11.00 16.48 -2.78
CA THR A 22 -10.52 16.13 -4.12
C THR A 22 -9.86 14.76 -4.09
N HIS A 23 -10.20 13.91 -5.06
CA HIS A 23 -9.58 12.59 -5.18
C HIS A 23 -8.32 12.70 -6.04
N CYS A 24 -7.22 12.13 -5.55
CA CYS A 24 -6.02 11.96 -6.36
C CYS A 24 -6.32 10.98 -7.51
N HIS A 25 -6.17 11.45 -8.77
CA HIS A 25 -6.40 10.64 -9.95
C HIS A 25 -5.48 9.41 -10.00
N ALA A 26 -4.20 9.57 -9.63
CA ALA A 26 -3.26 8.46 -9.58
C ALA A 26 -3.73 7.39 -8.58
N HIS A 27 -4.12 7.79 -7.36
CA HIS A 27 -4.64 6.86 -6.36
C HIS A 27 -5.93 6.16 -6.82
N SER A 28 -6.83 6.91 -7.44
CA SER A 28 -8.09 6.38 -7.98
C SER A 28 -7.83 5.33 -9.06
N LEU A 29 -6.88 5.58 -9.96
CA LEU A 29 -6.47 4.63 -10.97
C LEU A 29 -5.85 3.37 -10.34
N SER A 30 -4.91 3.52 -9.40
CA SER A 30 -4.30 2.38 -8.71
C SER A 30 -5.34 1.49 -8.01
N LEU A 31 -6.34 2.09 -7.36
CA LEU A 31 -7.44 1.34 -6.76
C LEU A 31 -8.26 0.58 -7.80
N ARG A 32 -8.57 1.21 -8.94
CA ARG A 32 -9.34 0.55 -10.01
C ARG A 32 -8.58 -0.59 -10.66
N VAL A 33 -7.28 -0.44 -10.88
CA VAL A 33 -6.42 -1.52 -11.37
C VAL A 33 -6.45 -2.68 -10.37
N LYS A 34 -6.24 -2.41 -9.08
CA LYS A 34 -6.30 -3.44 -8.03
C LYS A 34 -7.66 -4.15 -7.98
N ASP A 35 -8.76 -3.42 -8.03
CA ASP A 35 -10.11 -3.97 -8.05
C ASP A 35 -10.36 -4.83 -9.31
N ALA A 36 -9.80 -4.46 -10.47
CA ALA A 36 -9.91 -5.25 -11.69
C ALA A 36 -9.08 -6.54 -11.60
N THR A 37 -7.84 -6.46 -11.11
CA THR A 37 -6.93 -7.59 -10.95
C THR A 37 -7.49 -8.63 -9.98
N THR A 38 -8.13 -8.20 -8.89
CA THR A 38 -8.72 -9.12 -7.88
C THR A 38 -10.00 -9.81 -8.35
N ARG A 39 -10.67 -9.31 -9.40
CA ARG A 39 -11.88 -9.96 -9.96
C ARG A 39 -11.56 -11.12 -10.90
N ILE A 40 -10.37 -11.14 -11.48
CA ILE A 40 -9.94 -12.19 -12.40
C ILE A 40 -9.08 -13.17 -11.61
N LYS A 41 -9.58 -14.39 -11.40
CA LYS A 41 -8.93 -15.39 -10.53
C LYS A 41 -7.46 -15.64 -10.89
N LEU A 42 -7.16 -15.85 -12.18
CA LEU A 42 -5.79 -16.06 -12.65
C LEU A 42 -4.85 -14.92 -12.26
N LEU A 43 -5.30 -13.67 -12.43
CA LEU A 43 -4.50 -12.50 -12.09
C LEU A 43 -4.35 -12.35 -10.57
N SER A 44 -5.41 -12.62 -9.80
CA SER A 44 -5.34 -12.64 -8.34
C SER A 44 -4.32 -13.66 -7.84
N ASP A 45 -4.44 -14.91 -8.29
CA ASP A 45 -3.55 -16.01 -7.88
C ASP A 45 -2.09 -15.72 -8.26
N THR A 46 -1.87 -15.11 -9.43
CA THR A 46 -0.54 -14.68 -9.88
C THR A 46 0.04 -13.59 -8.97
N MET A 47 -0.77 -12.60 -8.59
CA MET A 47 -0.35 -11.53 -7.69
C MET A 47 -0.06 -12.03 -6.26
N ASP A 48 -0.85 -12.99 -5.78
CA ASP A 48 -0.63 -13.62 -4.47
C ASP A 48 0.66 -14.44 -4.48
N THR A 49 0.89 -15.24 -5.52
CA THR A 49 2.15 -15.97 -5.71
C THR A 49 3.36 -15.03 -5.75
N ALA A 50 3.28 -13.93 -6.52
CA ALA A 50 4.33 -12.92 -6.59
C ALA A 50 4.60 -12.28 -5.22
N ARG A 51 3.54 -12.03 -4.43
CA ARG A 51 3.64 -11.51 -3.06
C ARG A 51 4.34 -12.50 -2.12
N GLU A 52 4.03 -13.78 -2.22
CA GLU A 52 4.69 -14.82 -1.41
C GLU A 52 6.18 -14.89 -1.73
N ILE A 53 6.55 -14.92 -3.02
CA ILE A 53 7.95 -14.91 -3.45
C ILE A 53 8.67 -13.64 -2.95
N ALA A 54 8.05 -12.47 -3.10
CA ALA A 54 8.61 -11.22 -2.60
C ALA A 54 8.81 -11.25 -1.08
N THR A 55 7.91 -11.89 -0.34
CA THR A 55 7.99 -12.06 1.11
C THR A 55 9.12 -13.01 1.49
N LEU A 56 9.25 -14.15 0.81
CA LEU A 56 10.36 -15.09 0.99
C LEU A 56 11.71 -14.41 0.73
N ILE A 57 11.82 -13.62 -0.35
CA ILE A 57 13.02 -12.84 -0.64
C ILE A 57 13.28 -11.81 0.45
N LYS A 58 12.24 -11.09 0.90
CA LYS A 58 12.33 -10.05 1.95
C LYS A 58 12.95 -10.60 3.23
N TYR A 59 12.57 -11.82 3.63
CA TYR A 59 13.03 -12.51 4.83
C TYR A 59 14.13 -13.55 4.58
N SER A 60 14.69 -13.61 3.37
CA SER A 60 15.81 -14.49 3.09
C SER A 60 17.04 -14.08 3.90
N LEU A 61 17.72 -15.05 4.49
CA LEU A 61 18.94 -14.82 5.28
C LEU A 61 19.99 -14.03 4.50
N LYS A 62 20.08 -14.25 3.18
CA LYS A 62 20.99 -13.50 2.29
C LYS A 62 20.65 -12.01 2.24
N ARG A 63 19.37 -11.66 2.06
CA ARG A 63 18.94 -10.24 2.04
C ARG A 63 19.09 -9.60 3.41
N GLU A 64 18.78 -10.34 4.47
CA GLU A 64 18.88 -9.85 5.84
C GLU A 64 20.33 -9.64 6.27
N HIS A 65 21.26 -10.49 5.82
CA HIS A 65 22.69 -10.28 6.03
C HIS A 65 23.21 -9.05 5.27
N VAL A 66 22.83 -8.88 4.00
CA VAL A 66 23.28 -7.75 3.16
C VAL A 66 22.68 -6.41 3.62
N LEU A 67 21.41 -6.38 4.04
CA LEU A 67 20.70 -5.16 4.46
C LEU A 67 20.60 -4.98 5.98
N GLY A 68 21.04 -5.96 6.78
CA GLY A 68 21.05 -5.89 8.23
C GLY A 68 22.12 -4.92 8.73
N GLY A 69 23.29 -4.93 8.08
CA GLY A 69 24.36 -3.98 8.36
C GLY A 69 23.94 -2.52 8.12
N THR A 70 23.14 -2.24 7.08
CA THR A 70 22.64 -0.89 6.80
C THR A 70 21.58 -0.42 7.80
N LYS A 71 20.76 -1.33 8.34
CA LYS A 71 19.83 -1.00 9.44
C LYS A 71 20.54 -0.65 10.74
N GLN A 72 21.62 -1.37 11.07
CA GLN A 72 22.42 -1.10 12.28
C GLN A 72 23.16 0.24 12.19
N ILE A 73 23.69 0.58 11.01
CA ILE A 73 24.32 1.88 10.77
C ILE A 73 23.31 3.03 10.94
N LEU A 74 22.09 2.90 10.40
CA LEU A 74 21.06 3.93 10.56
C LEU A 74 20.60 4.11 12.01
N HIS A 75 20.55 3.03 12.80
CA HIS A 75 20.21 3.10 14.23
C HIS A 75 21.32 3.73 15.07
N ASN A 76 22.60 3.60 14.68
CA ASN A 76 23.72 4.20 15.40
C ASN A 76 23.95 5.69 15.07
N ILE A 77 23.24 6.24 14.07
CA ILE A 77 23.34 7.63 13.63
C ILE A 77 22.15 8.48 14.12
N THR A 78 21.12 7.86 14.71
CA THR A 78 19.94 8.54 15.30
C THR A 78 20.03 8.51 16.83
#